data_AF-A0A1I8HSB9-F1
#
_entry.id   AF-A0A1I8HSB9-F1
#
_cell.length_a   1.000
_cell.length_b   1.000
_cell.length_c   1.000
_cell.angle_alpha   90.00
_cell.angle_beta   90.00
_cell.angle_gamma   90.00
#
_symmetry.space_group_name_H-M   'P 1'
#
loop_
_entity.id
_entity.type
_entity.pdbx_description
1 polymer ?
#
loop_
_entity_poly.entity_id
_entity_poly.type
_entity_poly.pdbx_seq_one_letter_code
_entity_poly.pdbx_strand_id
1 'polypeptide(L)'
;MSIRVGPNVGVRLKLSLSRGNQVYAMPIVLSEWMDPAAIVYGTAVPLLAYAVVYKCIYAPWLAKFQQQSRSQQSDTEASGRAARQAEALSAQSLMRQSAQNSRESERSRGGLVIDRAVYGYLATNEADQQLPSDSSSSVIDVTDCLQILVDQSHLEIPASLTKADLPGFYDPAPPPSSSTSSSTGAASDTRHLLIRYTFNGTAHSVLLGDGDSVRLPQRRHAVA
;
A
#
# COMPACT_ATOMS: atom_id res chain seq x y z
N MET A 1 6.70 -7.27 57.56
CA MET A 1 5.33 -6.77 57.77
C MET A 1 5.20 -6.46 59.25
N SER A 2 5.14 -5.18 59.65
CA SER A 2 4.91 -4.79 61.04
C SER A 2 3.89 -3.65 61.08
N ILE A 3 2.81 -3.87 61.82
CA ILE A 3 1.73 -2.90 62.06
C ILE A 3 2.00 -2.30 63.45
N ARG A 4 2.13 -0.97 63.52
CA ARG A 4 2.11 -0.23 64.78
C ARG A 4 0.94 0.76 64.73
N VAL A 5 0.03 0.66 65.68
CA VAL A 5 -1.11 1.56 65.86
C VAL A 5 -0.88 2.34 67.16
N GLY A 6 -0.79 3.66 67.06
CA GLY A 6 -0.76 4.58 68.20
C GLY A 6 -1.98 5.52 68.16
N PRO A 7 -2.37 6.17 69.27
CA PRO A 7 -3.71 6.74 69.42
C PRO A 7 -3.96 8.08 68.71
N ASN A 8 -2.98 8.67 68.00
CA ASN A 8 -3.12 9.93 67.28
C ASN A 8 -2.19 9.92 66.05
N VAL A 9 -2.47 9.05 65.08
CA VAL A 9 -1.63 8.91 63.89
C VAL A 9 -2.32 9.61 62.73
N GLY A 10 -1.93 10.86 62.48
CA GLY A 10 -2.32 11.59 61.29
C GLY A 10 -1.80 10.97 59.99
N VAL A 11 -2.25 11.48 58.85
CA VAL A 11 -1.96 10.89 57.54
C VAL A 11 -0.51 11.20 57.14
N ARG A 12 0.30 10.16 56.91
CA ARG A 12 1.70 10.28 56.45
C ARG A 12 1.88 9.56 55.12
N LEU A 13 2.26 10.31 54.08
CA LEU A 13 2.65 9.76 52.79
C LEU A 13 4.14 9.41 52.83
N LYS A 14 4.49 8.12 52.71
CA LYS A 14 5.89 7.69 52.66
C LYS A 14 6.29 7.48 51.20
N LEU A 15 7.05 8.42 50.64
CA LEU A 15 7.66 8.26 49.33
C LEU A 15 8.97 7.49 49.50
N SER A 16 9.04 6.26 48.98
CA SER A 16 10.25 5.44 49.00
C SER A 16 10.78 5.21 47.60
N LEU A 17 12.01 5.64 47.34
CA LEU A 17 12.74 5.35 46.12
C LEU A 17 13.84 4.34 46.42
N SER A 18 13.82 3.20 45.73
CA SER A 18 14.88 2.19 45.82
C SER A 18 15.77 2.31 44.60
N ARG A 19 17.07 2.51 44.81
CA ARG A 19 18.08 2.49 43.75
C ARG A 19 19.28 1.67 44.22
N GLY A 20 19.46 0.47 43.64
CA GLY A 20 20.50 -0.47 44.05
C GLY A 20 20.26 -0.99 45.48
N ASN A 21 21.28 -0.93 46.35
CA ASN A 21 21.20 -1.40 47.74
C ASN A 21 20.85 -0.30 48.76
N GLN A 22 20.40 0.88 48.29
CA GLN A 22 20.00 1.99 49.16
C GLN A 22 18.52 2.34 48.92
N VAL A 23 17.79 2.54 50.01
CA VAL A 23 16.38 2.95 50.00
C VAL A 23 16.27 4.34 50.60
N TYR A 24 15.96 5.32 49.76
CA TYR A 24 15.69 6.69 50.19
C TYR A 24 14.20 6.81 50.50
N ALA A 25 13.86 7.03 51.77
CA ALA A 25 12.47 7.20 52.20
C ALA A 25 12.26 8.60 52.78
N MET A 26 11.43 9.40 52.12
CA MET A 26 10.99 10.71 52.62
C MET A 26 9.53 10.63 53.09
N PRO A 27 9.26 10.75 54.40
CA PRO A 27 7.89 10.86 54.90
C PRO A 27 7.39 12.30 54.78
N ILE A 28 6.29 12.50 54.05
CA ILE A 28 5.54 13.76 54.01
C ILE A 28 4.36 13.62 54.97
N VAL A 29 4.29 14.51 55.96
CA VAL A 29 3.15 14.57 56.90
C VAL A 29 2.06 15.44 56.28
N LEU A 30 0.89 14.86 56.01
CA LEU A 30 -0.24 15.57 55.38
C LEU A 30 -1.17 16.21 56.43
N SER A 31 -1.36 15.55 57.58
CA SER A 31 -2.12 16.11 58.71
C SER A 31 -1.67 15.49 60.03
N GLU A 32 -1.80 16.24 61.13
CA GLU A 32 -1.53 15.77 62.50
C GLU A 32 -2.76 15.12 63.16
N TRP A 33 -3.96 15.46 62.68
CA TRP A 33 -5.25 14.93 63.11
C TRP A 33 -5.92 14.15 61.97
N MET A 34 -6.77 13.19 62.31
CA MET A 34 -7.45 12.33 61.33
C MET A 34 -8.60 13.09 60.67
N ASP A 35 -8.27 13.92 59.68
CA ASP A 35 -9.23 14.65 58.87
C ASP A 35 -9.54 13.85 57.58
N PRO A 36 -10.80 13.42 57.35
CA PRO A 36 -11.22 12.73 56.13
C PRO A 36 -10.85 13.49 54.85
N ALA A 37 -10.83 14.82 54.88
CA ALA A 37 -10.47 15.64 53.72
C ALA A 37 -9.01 15.41 53.28
N ALA A 38 -8.07 15.28 54.24
CA ALA A 38 -6.65 15.06 53.94
C ALA A 38 -6.40 13.71 53.25
N ILE A 39 -7.19 12.68 53.59
CA ILE A 39 -7.12 11.36 52.95
C ILE A 39 -7.61 11.43 51.50
N VAL A 40 -8.71 12.16 51.26
CA VAL A 40 -9.27 12.35 49.93
C VAL A 40 -8.30 13.13 49.04
N TYR A 41 -7.75 14.25 49.52
CA TYR A 41 -6.76 15.01 48.73
C TYR A 41 -5.45 14.24 48.54
N GLY A 42 -4.99 13.50 49.55
CA GLY A 42 -3.77 12.68 49.46
C GLY A 42 -3.83 11.57 48.41
N THR A 43 -5.02 11.14 47.99
CA THR A 43 -5.22 10.10 46.97
C THR A 43 -5.70 10.67 45.63
N ALA A 44 -6.63 11.63 45.67
CA ALA A 44 -7.18 12.26 44.47
C ALA A 44 -6.12 13.09 43.74
N VAL A 45 -5.27 13.84 44.45
CA VAL A 45 -4.27 14.71 43.83
C VAL A 45 -3.22 13.90 43.06
N PRO A 46 -2.57 12.86 43.60
CA PRO A 46 -1.64 12.04 42.84
C PRO A 46 -2.27 11.31 41.65
N LEU A 47 -3.51 10.85 41.78
CA LEU A 47 -4.23 10.15 40.71
C LEU A 47 -4.57 11.11 39.56
N LEU A 48 -5.08 12.30 39.88
CA LEU A 48 -5.37 13.35 38.89
C LEU A 48 -4.08 13.87 38.24
N ALA A 49 -3.03 14.10 39.02
CA ALA A 49 -1.73 14.51 38.50
C ALA A 49 -1.17 13.46 37.52
N TYR A 50 -1.25 12.18 37.85
CA TYR A 50 -0.87 11.09 36.95
C TYR A 50 -1.69 11.09 35.67
N ALA A 51 -3.02 11.22 35.77
CA ALA A 51 -3.90 11.24 34.60
C ALA A 51 -3.61 12.43 33.67
N VAL A 52 -3.35 13.63 34.24
CA VAL A 52 -2.97 14.82 33.47
C VAL A 52 -1.63 14.63 32.78
N VAL A 53 -0.61 14.13 33.48
CA VAL A 53 0.71 13.87 32.87
C VAL A 53 0.62 12.82 31.76
N TYR A 54 -0.10 11.73 32.01
CA TYR A 54 -0.28 10.66 31.03
C TYR A 54 -1.02 11.15 29.78
N LYS A 55 -2.15 11.85 29.94
CA LYS A 55 -2.93 12.31 28.79
C LYS A 55 -2.32 13.51 28.08
N CYS A 56 -1.69 14.43 28.80
CA CYS A 56 -1.23 15.69 28.24
C CYS A 56 0.22 15.63 27.72
N ILE A 57 1.04 14.71 28.20
CA ILE A 57 2.46 14.61 27.80
C ILE A 57 2.72 13.29 27.07
N TYR A 58 2.33 12.16 27.66
CA TYR A 58 2.68 10.84 27.10
C TYR A 58 1.90 10.53 25.82
N ALA A 59 0.58 10.72 25.82
CA ALA A 59 -0.27 10.47 24.65
C ALA A 59 0.11 11.31 23.41
N PRO A 60 0.31 12.65 23.49
CA PRO A 60 0.68 13.43 22.30
C PRO A 60 2.09 13.12 21.83
N TRP A 61 3.02 12.75 22.72
CA TRP A 61 4.36 12.34 22.32
C TRP A 61 4.34 11.02 21.52
N LEU A 62 3.59 10.03 21.98
CA LEU A 62 3.44 8.76 21.27
C LEU A 62 2.72 8.92 19.91
N ALA A 63 1.69 9.78 19.86
CA ALA A 63 0.98 10.07 18.61
C ALA A 63 1.90 10.74 17.58
N LYS A 64 2.73 11.71 18.00
CA LYS A 64 3.74 12.34 17.13
C LYS A 64 4.77 11.34 16.62
N PHE A 65 5.24 10.44 17.49
CA PHE A 65 6.20 9.41 17.10
C PHE A 65 5.61 8.48 16.03
N GLN A 66 4.36 8.01 16.22
CA GLN A 66 3.68 7.18 15.22
C GLN A 66 3.42 7.95 13.91
N GLN A 67 3.06 9.22 13.99
CA GLN A 67 2.81 10.04 12.80
C GLN A 67 4.09 10.26 11.99
N GLN A 68 5.22 10.50 12.65
CA GLN A 68 6.52 10.63 11.98
C GLN A 68 6.96 9.34 11.30
N SER A 69 6.69 8.17 11.90
CA SER A 69 6.96 6.89 11.24
C SER A 69 6.07 6.69 10.02
N ARG A 70 4.78 7.06 10.09
CA ARG A 70 3.85 6.97 8.95
C ARG A 70 4.21 7.91 7.81
N SER A 71 4.61 9.15 8.11
CA SER A 71 5.01 10.11 7.07
C SER A 71 6.32 9.68 6.39
N GLN A 72 7.30 9.20 7.16
CA GLN A 72 8.53 8.66 6.58
C GLN A 72 8.24 7.44 5.70
N GLN A 73 7.35 6.54 6.13
CA GLN A 73 6.92 5.40 5.32
C GLN A 73 6.27 5.87 4.01
N SER A 74 5.31 6.80 4.05
CA SER A 74 4.67 7.31 2.84
C SER A 74 5.65 7.97 1.87
N ASP A 75 6.62 8.73 2.38
CA ASP A 75 7.61 9.42 1.56
C ASP A 75 8.59 8.43 0.90
N THR A 76 9.01 7.40 1.63
CA THR A 76 9.86 6.33 1.10
C THR A 76 9.14 5.48 0.05
N GLU A 77 7.86 5.18 0.26
CA GLU A 77 7.04 4.44 -0.70
C GLU A 77 6.78 5.27 -1.96
N ALA A 78 6.43 6.55 -1.81
CA ALA A 78 6.15 7.44 -2.94
C ALA A 78 7.41 7.65 -3.80
N SER A 79 8.56 7.90 -3.18
CA SER A 79 9.84 8.03 -3.90
C SER A 79 10.25 6.73 -4.59
N GLY A 80 10.04 5.57 -3.94
CA GLY A 80 10.27 4.26 -4.55
C GLY A 80 9.39 3.99 -5.78
N ARG A 81 8.10 4.34 -5.72
CA ARG A 81 7.19 4.22 -6.87
C ARG A 81 7.60 5.13 -8.03
N ALA A 82 7.94 6.39 -7.74
CA ALA A 82 8.40 7.33 -8.76
C ALA A 82 9.68 6.86 -9.46
N ALA A 83 10.63 6.28 -8.70
CA ALA A 83 11.84 5.70 -9.27
C ALA A 83 11.54 4.53 -10.22
N ARG A 84 10.68 3.59 -9.82
CA ARG A 84 10.26 2.46 -10.67
C ARG A 84 9.52 2.94 -11.93
N GLN A 85 8.68 3.96 -11.81
CA GLN A 85 8.01 4.54 -12.96
C GLN A 85 9.01 5.15 -13.96
N ALA A 86 10.00 5.91 -13.46
CA ALA A 86 11.03 6.49 -14.31
C ALA A 86 11.88 5.41 -15.00
N GLU A 87 12.24 4.34 -14.26
CA GLU A 87 12.95 3.19 -14.79
C GLU A 87 12.14 2.51 -15.91
N ALA A 88 10.86 2.23 -15.67
CA ALA A 88 9.98 1.61 -16.66
C ALA A 88 9.83 2.47 -17.93
N LEU A 89 9.64 3.79 -17.79
CA LEU A 89 9.54 4.70 -18.93
C LEU A 89 10.83 4.77 -19.74
N SER A 90 11.98 4.76 -19.07
CA SER A 90 13.28 4.72 -19.75
C SER A 90 13.47 3.39 -20.49
N ALA A 91 13.12 2.25 -19.88
CA ALA A 91 13.15 0.94 -20.52
C ALA A 91 12.22 0.91 -21.76
N GLN A 92 10.99 1.42 -21.66
CA GLN A 92 10.06 1.55 -22.79
C GLN A 92 10.68 2.35 -23.94
N SER A 93 11.34 3.47 -23.64
CA SER A 93 11.96 4.30 -24.67
C SER A 93 13.10 3.61 -25.42
N LEU A 94 13.91 2.82 -24.72
CA LEU A 94 14.99 2.02 -25.32
C LEU A 94 14.44 0.87 -26.16
N MET A 95 13.32 0.31 -25.71
CA MET A 95 12.64 -0.81 -26.33
C MET A 95 11.94 -0.46 -27.65
N ARG A 96 11.44 0.78 -27.81
CA ARG A 96 10.65 1.23 -28.97
C ARG A 96 11.21 0.81 -30.34
N GLN A 97 12.51 1.01 -30.57
CA GLN A 97 13.12 0.66 -31.86
C GLN A 97 13.13 -0.86 -32.09
N SER A 98 13.47 -1.64 -31.05
CA SER A 98 13.46 -3.10 -31.13
C SER A 98 12.04 -3.64 -31.32
N ALA A 99 11.07 -3.07 -30.62
CA ALA A 99 9.65 -3.39 -30.75
C ALA A 99 9.15 -3.14 -32.18
N GLN A 100 9.50 -2.01 -32.79
CA GLN A 100 9.14 -1.69 -34.17
C GLN A 100 9.71 -2.71 -35.16
N ASN A 101 11.00 -3.04 -35.04
CA ASN A 101 11.64 -4.05 -35.90
C ASN A 101 10.99 -5.44 -35.75
N SER A 102 10.70 -5.85 -34.50
CA SER A 102 9.97 -7.09 -34.22
C SER A 102 8.59 -7.09 -34.87
N ARG A 103 7.85 -5.98 -34.73
CA ARG A 103 6.51 -5.81 -35.30
C ARG A 103 6.50 -5.91 -36.82
N GLU A 104 7.46 -5.30 -37.50
CA GLU A 104 7.60 -5.36 -38.96
C GLU A 104 7.96 -6.78 -39.43
N SER A 105 8.91 -7.43 -38.75
CA SER A 105 9.29 -8.82 -39.02
C SER A 105 8.10 -9.77 -38.89
N GLU A 106 7.37 -9.70 -37.78
CA GLU A 106 6.17 -10.52 -37.54
C GLU A 106 5.07 -10.20 -38.55
N ARG A 107 4.83 -8.91 -38.87
CA ARG A 107 3.82 -8.50 -39.86
C ARG A 107 4.12 -9.03 -41.26
N SER A 108 5.39 -9.05 -41.68
CA SER A 108 5.79 -9.58 -42.99
C SER A 108 5.54 -11.09 -43.14
N ARG A 109 5.51 -11.81 -42.02
CA ARG A 109 5.33 -13.26 -41.96
C ARG A 109 3.91 -13.69 -41.57
N GLY A 110 3.01 -12.74 -41.34
CA GLY A 110 1.65 -13.02 -40.84
C GLY A 110 1.60 -13.47 -39.38
N GLY A 111 2.67 -13.22 -38.62
CA GLY A 111 2.83 -13.65 -37.25
C GLY A 111 2.03 -12.85 -36.22
N LEU A 112 2.50 -12.85 -34.97
CA LEU A 112 1.81 -12.22 -33.85
C LEU A 112 2.23 -10.75 -33.74
N VAL A 113 1.28 -9.85 -34.00
CA VAL A 113 1.49 -8.40 -33.86
C VAL A 113 0.60 -7.88 -32.75
N ILE A 114 1.18 -7.32 -31.69
CA ILE A 114 0.41 -6.64 -30.65
C ILE A 114 -0.02 -5.30 -31.23
N ASP A 115 -1.31 -5.00 -31.26
CA ASP A 115 -1.84 -3.72 -31.75
C ASP A 115 -1.89 -2.71 -30.60
N ARG A 116 -2.43 -3.13 -29.47
CA ARG A 116 -2.52 -2.30 -28.26
C ARG A 116 -2.56 -3.15 -27.00
N ALA A 117 -1.77 -2.81 -26.00
CA ALA A 117 -1.77 -3.49 -24.71
C ALA A 117 -1.73 -2.49 -23.56
N VAL A 118 -2.57 -2.73 -22.57
CA VAL A 118 -2.90 -1.77 -21.53
C VAL A 118 -2.98 -2.46 -20.17
N TYR A 119 -2.22 -1.97 -19.20
CA TYR A 119 -2.17 -2.50 -17.85
C TYR A 119 -2.70 -1.49 -16.83
N GLY A 120 -3.61 -1.91 -15.95
CA GLY A 120 -4.10 -1.06 -14.85
C GLY A 120 -5.39 -1.56 -14.21
N TYR A 121 -6.00 -0.70 -13.41
CA TYR A 121 -7.29 -0.99 -12.78
C TYR A 121 -8.41 -0.71 -13.79
N LEU A 122 -8.80 -1.76 -14.53
CA LEU A 122 -9.88 -1.70 -15.50
C LEU A 122 -11.19 -2.06 -14.81
N ALA A 123 -12.23 -1.23 -14.97
CA ALA A 123 -13.56 -1.59 -14.52
C ALA A 123 -14.07 -2.73 -15.42
N THR A 124 -14.20 -3.93 -14.85
CA THR A 124 -14.77 -5.13 -15.50
C THR A 124 -16.28 -4.97 -15.68
N ASN A 125 -16.72 -3.90 -16.35
CA ASN A 125 -18.07 -3.86 -16.89
C ASN A 125 -18.01 -4.57 -18.24
N GLU A 126 -18.60 -5.76 -18.31
CA GLU A 126 -18.58 -6.65 -19.48
C GLU A 126 -19.16 -6.02 -20.77
N ALA A 127 -19.77 -4.84 -20.67
CA ALA A 127 -20.26 -4.05 -21.80
C ALA A 127 -19.19 -3.17 -22.48
N ASP A 128 -18.09 -2.84 -21.78
CA ASP A 128 -17.01 -2.00 -22.29
C ASP A 128 -15.70 -2.80 -22.32
N GLN A 129 -15.66 -3.80 -23.21
CA GLN A 129 -14.39 -4.28 -23.78
C GLN A 129 -13.74 -3.20 -24.69
N GLN A 130 -14.37 -2.02 -24.76
CA GLN A 130 -13.78 -0.79 -25.25
C GLN A 130 -12.61 -0.38 -24.37
N LEU A 131 -11.49 -0.15 -25.04
CA LEU A 131 -10.29 0.37 -24.42
C LEU A 131 -10.61 1.67 -23.67
N PRO A 132 -10.19 1.84 -22.41
CA PRO A 132 -10.31 3.13 -21.74
C PRO A 132 -9.67 4.19 -22.64
N SER A 133 -10.45 5.22 -22.98
CA SER A 133 -9.92 6.41 -23.63
C SER A 133 -8.83 6.99 -22.71
N ASP A 134 -7.76 7.52 -23.30
CA ASP A 134 -6.45 7.90 -22.69
C ASP A 134 -6.47 8.79 -21.42
N SER A 135 -7.64 9.05 -20.84
CA SER A 135 -7.95 9.93 -19.72
C SER A 135 -8.23 9.23 -18.38
N SER A 136 -8.25 7.90 -18.27
CA SER A 136 -8.34 7.23 -16.96
C SER A 136 -6.94 7.16 -16.31
N SER A 137 -6.73 7.96 -15.27
CA SER A 137 -5.43 8.26 -14.62
C SER A 137 -4.67 7.08 -13.97
N SER A 138 -5.07 5.84 -14.23
CA SER A 138 -4.58 4.64 -13.52
C SER A 138 -4.20 3.51 -14.48
N VAL A 139 -3.87 3.86 -15.72
CA VAL A 139 -3.70 2.92 -16.83
C VAL A 139 -2.39 3.22 -17.57
N ILE A 140 -1.68 2.16 -17.95
CA ILE A 140 -0.33 2.21 -18.53
C ILE A 140 -0.35 1.52 -19.89
N ASP A 141 0.18 2.20 -20.91
CA ASP A 141 0.43 1.58 -22.21
C ASP A 141 1.71 0.73 -22.14
N VAL A 142 1.57 -0.56 -22.43
CA VAL A 142 2.65 -1.56 -22.39
C VAL A 142 2.80 -2.28 -23.74
N THR A 143 2.29 -1.68 -24.80
CA THR A 143 2.26 -2.24 -26.16
C THR A 143 3.66 -2.64 -26.65
N ASP A 144 4.62 -1.72 -26.54
CA ASP A 144 5.99 -1.96 -27.03
C ASP A 144 6.73 -3.01 -26.18
N CYS A 145 6.49 -3.02 -24.86
CA CYS A 145 7.06 -4.00 -23.94
C CYS A 145 6.63 -5.41 -24.29
N LEU A 146 5.32 -5.62 -24.55
CA LEU A 146 4.82 -6.93 -24.93
C LEU A 146 5.30 -7.36 -26.33
N GLN A 147 5.45 -6.43 -27.26
CA GLN A 147 5.90 -6.77 -28.62
C GLN A 147 7.32 -7.35 -28.64
N ILE A 148 8.20 -6.96 -27.72
CA ILE A 148 9.55 -7.51 -27.61
C ILE A 148 9.56 -8.90 -26.99
N LEU A 149 8.58 -9.20 -26.15
CA LEU A 149 8.43 -10.53 -25.55
C LEU A 149 7.89 -11.57 -26.55
N VAL A 150 7.42 -11.14 -27.73
CA VAL A 150 7.01 -12.05 -28.80
C VAL A 150 8.24 -12.71 -29.39
N ASP A 151 8.28 -14.04 -29.34
CA ASP A 151 9.30 -14.86 -29.98
C ASP A 151 8.63 -15.88 -30.91
N GLN A 152 9.09 -15.93 -32.16
CA GLN A 152 8.57 -16.85 -33.19
C GLN A 152 7.04 -16.84 -33.32
N SER A 153 6.41 -15.67 -33.38
CA SER A 153 4.93 -15.51 -33.43
C SER A 153 4.15 -16.07 -32.23
N HIS A 154 4.82 -16.30 -31.09
CA HIS A 154 4.21 -16.72 -29.84
C HIS A 154 4.56 -15.77 -28.69
N LEU A 155 3.63 -15.59 -27.75
CA LEU A 155 3.87 -14.85 -26.51
C LEU A 155 3.44 -15.73 -25.34
N GLU A 156 4.36 -16.03 -24.43
CA GLU A 156 4.04 -16.73 -23.19
C GLU A 156 4.43 -15.88 -21.98
N ILE A 157 3.45 -15.58 -21.13
CA ILE A 157 3.72 -14.96 -19.82
C ILE A 157 3.35 -16.00 -18.76
N PRO A 158 4.31 -16.46 -17.94
CA PRO A 158 4.06 -17.44 -16.89
C PRO A 158 3.26 -16.83 -15.74
N ALA A 159 2.37 -17.62 -15.13
CA ALA A 159 1.55 -17.20 -13.97
C ALA A 159 2.39 -16.93 -12.70
N SER A 160 3.66 -17.37 -12.67
CA SER A 160 4.55 -17.18 -11.53
C SER A 160 5.08 -15.75 -11.39
N LEU A 161 4.95 -14.92 -12.44
CA LEU A 161 5.46 -13.56 -12.46
C LEU A 161 4.30 -12.57 -12.38
N THR A 162 4.40 -11.59 -11.47
CA THR A 162 3.45 -10.48 -11.48
C THR A 162 3.72 -9.60 -12.69
N LYS A 163 2.67 -9.07 -13.32
CA LYS A 163 2.84 -8.29 -14.56
C LYS A 163 3.51 -6.96 -14.29
N ALA A 164 3.47 -6.47 -13.04
CA ALA A 164 4.21 -5.29 -12.60
C ALA A 164 5.74 -5.49 -12.58
N ASP A 165 6.24 -6.72 -12.49
CA ASP A 165 7.68 -7.02 -12.47
C ASP A 165 8.27 -7.21 -13.88
N LEU A 166 7.44 -7.15 -14.94
CA LEU A 166 7.91 -7.23 -16.32
C LEU A 166 8.71 -5.97 -16.71
N PRO A 167 9.73 -6.11 -17.59
CA PRO A 167 10.53 -4.97 -18.01
C PRO A 167 9.67 -3.93 -18.73
N GLY A 168 9.72 -2.68 -18.25
CA GLY A 168 8.90 -1.58 -18.77
C GLY A 168 7.46 -1.55 -18.24
N PHE A 169 7.09 -2.46 -17.34
CA PHE A 169 5.87 -2.36 -16.54
C PHE A 169 6.17 -1.66 -15.21
N TYR A 170 5.14 -1.05 -14.63
CA TYR A 170 5.15 -0.54 -13.27
C TYR A 170 3.75 -0.65 -12.68
N ASP A 171 3.64 -0.54 -11.36
CA ASP A 171 2.35 -0.56 -10.67
C ASP A 171 1.67 0.82 -10.78
N PRO A 172 0.51 0.95 -11.48
CA PRO A 172 -0.21 2.21 -11.51
C PRO A 172 -0.74 2.51 -10.11
N ALA A 173 -0.73 3.79 -9.71
CA ALA A 173 -1.32 4.19 -8.45
C ALA A 173 -2.81 3.77 -8.42
N PRO A 174 -3.33 3.25 -7.29
CA PRO A 174 -4.72 2.85 -7.21
C PRO A 174 -5.64 4.03 -7.55
N PRO A 175 -6.78 3.78 -8.22
CA PRO A 175 -7.70 4.85 -8.58
C PRO A 175 -8.17 5.58 -7.31
N PRO A 176 -8.34 6.91 -7.36
CA PRO A 176 -8.88 7.64 -6.23
C PRO A 176 -10.28 7.11 -5.91
N SER A 177 -10.52 6.77 -4.64
CA SER A 177 -11.79 6.24 -4.09
C SER A 177 -13.04 7.07 -4.40
N SER A 178 -12.89 8.24 -5.03
CA SER A 178 -13.97 9.09 -5.53
C SER A 178 -14.57 8.64 -6.86
N SER A 179 -13.94 7.74 -7.62
CA SER A 179 -14.52 7.15 -8.84
C SER A 179 -15.32 5.87 -8.58
N THR A 180 -15.36 5.38 -7.34
CA THR A 180 -16.27 4.31 -6.91
C THR A 180 -17.67 4.89 -6.76
N SER A 181 -18.34 5.14 -7.90
CA SER A 181 -19.78 5.38 -7.92
C SER A 181 -20.48 4.11 -7.45
N SER A 182 -20.80 4.06 -6.16
CA SER A 182 -22.03 3.50 -5.61
C SER A 182 -22.78 2.53 -6.52
N SER A 183 -22.33 1.28 -6.63
CA SER A 183 -23.24 0.14 -6.76
C SER A 183 -22.46 -1.16 -6.63
N THR A 184 -22.85 -1.93 -5.63
CA THR A 184 -22.80 -3.39 -5.62
C THR A 184 -21.41 -4.04 -5.55
N GLY A 185 -21.10 -4.46 -4.30
CA GLY A 185 -20.20 -5.54 -3.89
C GLY A 185 -19.31 -6.23 -4.94
N ALA A 186 -18.01 -6.22 -4.62
CA ALA A 186 -17.01 -7.17 -5.11
C ALA A 186 -16.41 -6.97 -6.51
N ALA A 187 -16.39 -5.74 -7.04
CA ALA A 187 -15.39 -5.39 -8.07
C ALA A 187 -14.03 -5.25 -7.39
N SER A 188 -13.30 -6.38 -7.36
CA SER A 188 -11.98 -6.52 -6.78
C SER A 188 -11.05 -5.42 -7.29
N ASP A 189 -10.23 -4.87 -6.39
CA ASP A 189 -9.14 -3.93 -6.62
C ASP A 189 -7.99 -4.64 -7.39
N THR A 190 -8.34 -5.32 -8.48
CA THR A 190 -7.46 -6.20 -9.22
C THR A 190 -6.98 -5.54 -10.49
N ARG A 191 -5.68 -5.57 -10.67
CA ARG A 191 -5.03 -5.09 -11.89
C ARG A 191 -5.32 -6.07 -13.01
N HIS A 192 -5.63 -5.50 -14.17
CA HIS A 192 -5.91 -6.24 -15.38
C HIS A 192 -4.98 -5.79 -16.51
N LEU A 193 -4.60 -6.75 -17.36
CA LEU A 193 -3.87 -6.54 -18.60
C LEU A 193 -4.81 -6.86 -19.76
N LEU A 194 -5.17 -5.83 -20.52
CA LEU A 194 -5.91 -5.95 -21.76
C LEU A 194 -4.92 -5.99 -22.92
N ILE A 195 -5.02 -7.02 -23.77
CA ILE A 195 -4.17 -7.17 -24.95
C ILE A 195 -5.07 -7.27 -26.18
N ARG A 196 -4.82 -6.43 -27.18
CA ARG A 196 -5.37 -6.53 -28.54
C ARG A 196 -4.24 -6.82 -29.49
N TYR A 197 -4.40 -7.86 -30.29
CA TYR A 197 -3.36 -8.33 -31.19
C TYR A 197 -3.97 -8.85 -32.50
N THR A 198 -3.17 -8.82 -33.54
CA THR A 198 -3.49 -9.39 -34.85
C THR A 198 -2.61 -10.60 -35.09
N PHE A 199 -3.21 -11.71 -35.52
CA PHE A 199 -2.50 -12.93 -35.92
C PHE A 199 -3.06 -13.41 -37.25
N ASN A 200 -2.20 -13.66 -38.25
CA ASN A 200 -2.62 -14.01 -39.62
C ASN A 200 -3.69 -13.06 -40.20
N GLY A 201 -3.62 -11.76 -39.88
CA GLY A 201 -4.59 -10.77 -40.35
C GLY A 201 -5.94 -10.76 -39.63
N THR A 202 -6.13 -11.61 -38.61
CA THR A 202 -7.35 -11.64 -37.78
C THR A 202 -7.11 -10.97 -36.43
N ALA A 203 -8.00 -10.07 -36.03
CA ALA A 203 -7.92 -9.34 -34.78
C ALA A 203 -8.40 -10.20 -33.60
N HIS A 204 -7.73 -10.07 -32.47
CA HIS A 204 -8.01 -10.79 -31.24
C HIS A 204 -7.92 -9.84 -30.04
N SER A 205 -8.66 -10.14 -28.97
CA SER A 205 -8.64 -9.40 -27.72
C SER A 205 -8.76 -10.33 -26.52
N VAL A 206 -7.99 -10.06 -25.47
CA VAL A 206 -8.03 -10.81 -24.22
C VAL A 206 -7.83 -9.87 -23.02
N LEU A 207 -8.60 -10.09 -21.96
CA LEU A 207 -8.44 -9.46 -20.65
C LEU A 207 -7.89 -10.49 -19.66
N LEU A 208 -6.83 -10.14 -18.92
CA LEU A 208 -6.14 -11.05 -18.01
C LEU A 208 -5.98 -10.39 -16.64
N GLY A 209 -6.17 -11.11 -15.53
CA GLY A 209 -5.80 -10.65 -14.19
C GLY A 209 -4.29 -10.71 -13.94
N ASP A 210 -3.77 -9.94 -12.98
CA ASP A 210 -2.32 -9.80 -12.74
C ASP A 210 -1.54 -11.13 -12.65
N GLY A 211 -2.11 -12.15 -11.99
CA GLY A 211 -1.50 -13.48 -11.81
C GLY A 211 -1.82 -14.52 -12.88
N ASP A 212 -2.62 -14.18 -13.89
CA ASP A 212 -3.03 -15.15 -14.91
C ASP A 212 -1.93 -15.38 -15.94
N SER A 213 -1.63 -16.65 -16.24
CA SER A 213 -0.78 -17.00 -17.37
C SER A 213 -1.48 -16.71 -18.69
N VAL A 214 -0.72 -16.27 -19.68
CA VAL A 214 -1.22 -16.10 -21.05
C VAL A 214 -0.30 -16.79 -22.04
N ARG A 215 -0.93 -17.44 -23.01
CA ARG A 215 -0.28 -17.92 -24.23
C ARG A 215 -1.03 -17.35 -25.41
N LEU A 216 -0.34 -16.62 -26.28
CA LEU A 216 -0.88 -16.11 -27.54
C LEU A 216 -0.14 -16.74 -28.72
N PRO A 217 -0.79 -16.98 -29.86
CA PRO A 217 -2.20 -16.70 -30.16
C PRO A 217 -3.15 -17.82 -29.70
N GLN A 218 -4.40 -17.47 -29.35
CA GLN A 218 -5.48 -18.44 -29.09
C GLN A 218 -6.74 -18.10 -29.87
N ARG A 219 -7.38 -19.12 -30.46
CA ARG A 219 -8.60 -18.96 -31.28
C ARG A 219 -9.78 -18.36 -30.52
N ARG A 220 -9.89 -18.63 -29.22
CA ARG A 220 -10.97 -18.10 -28.35
C ARG A 220 -10.92 -16.59 -28.14
N HIS A 221 -9.79 -15.95 -28.46
CA HIS A 221 -9.63 -14.51 -28.34
C HIS A 221 -10.03 -13.77 -29.63
N ALA A 222 -10.42 -14.48 -30.70
CA ALA A 222 -10.75 -13.86 -31.97
C ALA A 222 -11.96 -12.93 -31.81
N VAL A 223 -11.80 -11.69 -32.27
CA VAL A 223 -12.88 -10.70 -32.30
C VAL A 223 -13.50 -10.79 -33.70
N ALA A 224 -14.74 -11.27 -33.77
CA ALA A 224 -15.50 -11.45 -35.00
C ALA A 224 -16.07 -10.12 -35.52
#